data_AF-A0AAJ3KGK6-F1
#
_entry.id   AF-A0AAJ3KGK6-F1
#
_cell.length_a   1.000
_cell.length_b   1.000
_cell.length_c   1.000
_cell.angle_alpha   90.00
_cell.angle_beta   90.00
_cell.angle_gamma   90.00
#
_symmetry.space_group_name_H-M   'P 1'
#
loop_
_entity.id
_entity.type
_entity.pdbx_description
1 polymer ?
#
loop_
_entity_poly.entity_id
_entity_poly.type
_entity_poly.pdbx_seq_one_letter_code
_entity_poly.pdbx_strand_id
1 'polypeptide(L)'
;MSASRFLLQDQQGVHRPENPGAARLESDGMKKMNPEIKELWADALESGDYEQGAGQLRRASSNEFCCLGVLCDLFMRDSRGQGYDWGSGHFEPSDGNAPEMVCDWSGLEIWSGNGPQDMLVDMNDGRPILQFADIAAWIRANL
;
A
#
# COMPACT_ATOMS: atom_id res chain seq x y z
N MET A 1 66.45 31.05 16.96
CA MET A 1 66.51 30.44 18.32
C MET A 1 65.25 30.84 19.07
N SER A 2 64.78 30.01 20.02
CA SER A 2 63.38 29.97 20.54
C SER A 2 62.35 29.60 19.46
N ALA A 3 61.58 28.50 19.50
CA ALA A 3 61.05 27.68 20.61
C ALA A 3 60.07 28.45 21.52
N SER A 4 58.87 27.98 21.88
CA SER A 4 58.08 26.82 21.44
C SER A 4 56.64 27.02 21.94
N ARG A 5 55.62 26.51 21.24
CA ARG A 5 54.47 25.91 21.94
C ARG A 5 53.80 24.83 21.10
N PHE A 6 53.63 23.67 21.70
CA PHE A 6 53.10 22.45 21.12
C PHE A 6 51.65 22.24 21.62
N LEU A 7 50.87 21.50 20.83
CA LEU A 7 49.65 20.76 21.21
C LEU A 7 48.42 21.53 21.71
N LEU A 8 47.35 21.44 20.93
CA LEU A 8 46.31 20.45 21.23
C LEU A 8 45.76 19.82 19.95
N GLN A 9 45.59 18.49 19.98
CA GLN A 9 44.79 17.68 19.06
C GLN A 9 43.29 17.92 19.40
N ASP A 10 42.25 17.55 18.65
CA ASP A 10 42.03 16.84 17.39
C ASP A 10 40.68 17.41 16.80
N GLN A 11 39.93 16.91 15.81
CA GLN A 11 39.93 15.63 15.08
C GLN A 11 39.41 15.80 13.64
N GLN A 12 39.33 14.68 12.92
CA GLN A 12 38.86 14.49 11.54
C GLN A 12 37.38 14.86 11.30
N GLY A 13 37.08 15.42 10.12
CA GLY A 13 35.73 15.53 9.55
C GLY A 13 35.74 15.09 8.08
N VAL A 14 35.30 13.86 7.80
CA VAL A 14 35.50 13.21 6.49
C VAL A 14 34.48 13.72 5.45
N HIS A 15 34.96 13.98 4.24
CA HIS A 15 34.15 14.35 3.07
C HIS A 15 33.04 13.31 2.82
N ARG A 16 31.79 13.76 2.71
CA ARG A 16 30.73 13.00 2.04
C ARG A 16 30.53 13.58 0.64
N PRO A 17 30.32 12.76 -0.41
CA PRO A 17 29.95 13.29 -1.71
C PRO A 17 28.56 13.89 -1.65
N GLU A 18 28.41 15.08 -2.22
CA GLU A 18 27.12 15.70 -2.45
C GLU A 18 26.26 14.84 -3.39
N ASN A 19 25.05 14.49 -2.92
CA ASN A 19 24.14 13.60 -3.63
C ASN A 19 23.34 14.39 -4.67
N PRO A 20 23.49 14.15 -5.99
CA PRO A 20 22.75 14.86 -7.02
C PRO A 20 21.26 14.45 -7.10
N GLY A 21 20.81 13.51 -6.26
CA GLY A 21 19.41 13.06 -6.19
C GLY A 21 18.43 14.03 -5.51
N ALA A 22 18.87 15.19 -5.01
CA ALA A 22 18.00 16.20 -4.40
C ALA A 22 17.27 17.06 -5.45
N ALA A 23 16.61 16.41 -6.40
CA ALA A 23 15.65 17.08 -7.28
C ALA A 23 14.43 17.49 -6.45
N ARG A 24 14.38 18.79 -6.16
CA ARG A 24 13.22 19.60 -5.75
C ARG A 24 11.88 18.86 -5.92
N LEU A 25 11.27 18.47 -4.80
CA LEU A 25 9.86 18.06 -4.78
C LEU A 25 9.02 19.27 -5.20
N GLU A 26 8.52 19.25 -6.43
CA GLU A 26 7.50 20.19 -6.89
C GLU A 26 6.13 19.74 -6.36
N SER A 27 5.34 20.71 -5.91
CA SER A 27 4.21 20.51 -5.01
C SER A 27 2.89 20.20 -5.71
N ASP A 28 1.98 19.56 -4.96
CA ASP A 28 0.53 19.57 -5.16
C ASP A 28 -0.03 18.82 -6.40
N GLY A 29 0.57 17.67 -6.71
CA GLY A 29 -0.13 16.56 -7.37
C GLY A 29 -0.69 15.59 -6.34
N MET A 30 -2.01 15.35 -6.36
CA MET A 30 -2.72 14.33 -5.56
C MET A 30 -1.95 13.00 -5.50
N LYS A 31 -1.86 12.38 -4.31
CA LYS A 31 -0.98 11.25 -4.02
C LYS A 31 -1.53 9.98 -4.70
N LYS A 32 -1.22 9.82 -5.99
CA LYS A 32 -1.65 8.66 -6.77
C LYS A 32 -1.16 7.35 -6.15
N MET A 33 -1.93 6.29 -6.33
CA MET A 33 -1.55 4.95 -5.90
C MET A 33 -0.22 4.54 -6.54
N ASN A 34 0.58 3.72 -5.87
CA ASN A 34 1.80 3.18 -6.45
C ASN A 34 1.44 2.40 -7.73
N PRO A 35 1.92 2.81 -8.93
CA PRO A 35 1.51 2.19 -10.18
C PRO A 35 1.80 0.69 -10.25
N GLU A 36 2.91 0.22 -9.66
CA GLU A 36 3.29 -1.19 -9.67
C GLU A 36 2.33 -2.03 -8.82
N ILE A 37 1.91 -1.50 -7.67
CA ILE A 37 0.93 -2.18 -6.80
C ILE A 37 -0.48 -2.10 -7.39
N LYS A 38 -0.82 -1.01 -8.08
CA LYS A 38 -2.10 -0.85 -8.76
C LYS A 38 -2.30 -1.91 -9.84
N GLU A 39 -1.32 -2.09 -10.74
CA GLU A 39 -1.39 -3.11 -11.78
C GLU A 39 -1.34 -4.52 -11.19
N LEU A 40 -0.46 -4.79 -10.21
CA LEU A 40 -0.42 -6.08 -9.51
C LEU A 40 -1.79 -6.46 -8.90
N TRP A 41 -2.50 -5.49 -8.34
CA TRP A 41 -3.82 -5.70 -7.75
C TRP A 41 -4.90 -5.94 -8.81
N ALA A 42 -4.92 -5.12 -9.87
CA ALA A 42 -5.86 -5.30 -10.97
C ALA A 42 -5.66 -6.63 -11.70
N ASP A 43 -4.41 -7.05 -11.93
CA ASP A 43 -4.06 -8.35 -12.50
C ASP A 43 -4.50 -9.52 -11.59
N ALA A 44 -4.36 -9.38 -10.27
CA ALA A 44 -4.79 -10.40 -9.31
C ALA A 44 -6.33 -10.55 -9.24
N LEU A 45 -7.07 -9.46 -9.43
CA LEU A 45 -8.54 -9.50 -9.54
C LEU A 45 -8.98 -10.20 -10.84
N GLU A 46 -8.22 -10.06 -11.92
CA GLU A 46 -8.52 -10.66 -13.23
C GLU A 46 -7.97 -12.09 -13.42
N SER A 47 -7.04 -12.56 -12.59
CA SER A 47 -6.38 -13.86 -12.79
C SER A 47 -7.29 -15.07 -12.59
N GLY A 48 -8.35 -14.92 -11.79
CA GLY A 48 -9.22 -16.02 -11.37
C GLY A 48 -8.68 -16.86 -10.21
N ASP A 49 -7.53 -16.50 -9.62
CA ASP A 49 -6.97 -17.17 -8.43
C ASP A 49 -7.72 -16.81 -7.13
N TYR A 50 -8.51 -15.74 -7.15
CA TYR A 50 -9.28 -15.22 -6.02
C TYR A 50 -10.79 -15.34 -6.30
N GLU A 51 -11.53 -15.95 -5.36
CA GLU A 51 -13.00 -16.01 -5.41
C GLU A 51 -13.61 -14.75 -4.80
N GLN A 52 -14.51 -14.08 -5.52
CA GLN A 52 -15.13 -12.84 -5.06
C GLN A 52 -16.18 -13.09 -3.96
N GLY A 53 -15.93 -12.49 -2.79
CA GLY A 53 -16.86 -12.41 -1.67
C GLY A 53 -17.35 -10.98 -1.42
N ALA A 54 -18.20 -10.82 -0.41
CA ALA A 54 -18.81 -9.54 -0.05
C ALA A 54 -18.92 -9.34 1.46
N GLY A 55 -18.84 -8.08 1.90
CA GLY A 55 -19.06 -7.63 3.28
C GLY A 55 -17.94 -7.95 4.29
N GLN A 56 -16.75 -8.36 3.83
CA GLN A 56 -15.58 -8.70 4.65
C GLN A 56 -14.32 -8.80 3.79
N LEU A 57 -13.13 -8.46 4.32
CA LEU A 57 -11.86 -8.61 3.60
C LEU A 57 -11.66 -10.05 3.11
N ARG A 58 -11.88 -11.04 4.00
CA ARG A 58 -11.79 -12.46 3.68
C ARG A 58 -12.83 -13.26 4.43
N ARG A 59 -13.49 -14.20 3.76
CA ARG A 59 -14.38 -15.19 4.38
C ARG A 59 -13.61 -16.48 4.67
N ALA A 60 -13.17 -16.64 5.92
CA ALA A 60 -12.35 -17.78 6.33
C ALA A 60 -13.00 -19.17 6.06
N SER A 61 -14.32 -19.27 6.00
CA SER A 61 -15.04 -20.54 5.79
C SER A 61 -15.01 -21.06 4.34
N SER A 62 -14.91 -20.17 3.36
CA SER A 62 -14.97 -20.48 1.91
C SER A 62 -13.78 -19.93 1.12
N ASN A 63 -12.92 -19.14 1.75
CA ASN A 63 -11.77 -18.48 1.14
C ASN A 63 -12.12 -17.46 0.04
N GLU A 64 -13.31 -16.85 0.15
CA GLU A 64 -13.72 -15.70 -0.66
C GLU A 64 -13.06 -14.40 -0.15
N PHE A 65 -12.84 -13.41 -1.03
CA PHE A 65 -12.24 -12.11 -0.71
C PHE A 65 -13.06 -10.96 -1.30
N CYS A 66 -13.17 -9.82 -0.63
CA CYS A 66 -13.54 -8.58 -1.33
C CYS A 66 -12.31 -8.02 -2.08
N CYS A 67 -12.49 -7.03 -2.95
CA CYS A 67 -11.37 -6.44 -3.69
C CYS A 67 -10.24 -5.91 -2.79
N LEU A 68 -10.56 -5.24 -1.67
CA LEU A 68 -9.58 -4.79 -0.67
C LEU A 68 -8.91 -5.96 0.08
N GLY A 69 -9.61 -7.08 0.23
CA GLY A 69 -9.05 -8.33 0.77
C GLY A 69 -7.95 -8.92 -0.10
N VAL A 70 -8.10 -8.85 -1.43
CA VAL A 70 -7.05 -9.24 -2.39
C VAL A 70 -5.82 -8.34 -2.23
N LEU A 71 -6.00 -7.03 -2.05
CA LEU A 71 -4.89 -6.11 -1.78
C LEU A 71 -4.14 -6.45 -0.48
N CYS A 72 -4.86 -6.83 0.57
CA CYS A 72 -4.27 -7.29 1.84
C CYS A 72 -3.49 -8.61 1.67
N ASP A 73 -4.01 -9.55 0.88
CA ASP A 73 -3.33 -10.81 0.59
C ASP A 73 -2.04 -10.61 -0.23
N LEU A 74 -2.06 -9.69 -1.19
CA LEU A 74 -0.86 -9.27 -1.94
C LEU A 74 0.18 -8.60 -1.03
N PHE A 75 -0.23 -7.76 -0.08
CA PHE A 75 0.67 -7.18 0.93
C PHE A 75 1.40 -8.26 1.73
N MET A 76 0.69 -9.28 2.23
CA MET A 76 1.28 -10.39 2.99
C MET A 76 2.27 -11.24 2.18
N ARG A 77 2.17 -11.22 0.84
CA ARG A 77 3.12 -11.87 -0.07
C ARG A 77 4.35 -10.99 -0.38
N ASP A 78 4.28 -9.67 -0.16
CA ASP A 78 5.44 -8.78 -0.28
C ASP A 78 6.37 -8.89 0.94
N SER A 79 7.64 -8.58 0.71
CA SER A 79 8.68 -8.39 1.73
C SER A 79 8.25 -7.51 2.91
N ARG A 80 7.42 -6.47 2.67
CA ARG A 80 6.90 -5.57 3.70
C ARG A 80 5.78 -6.17 4.56
N GLY A 81 5.13 -7.24 4.09
CA GLY A 81 4.09 -7.99 4.81
C GLY A 81 4.58 -9.30 5.44
N GLN A 82 5.88 -9.58 5.45
CA GLN A 82 6.41 -10.79 6.11
C GLN A 82 6.13 -10.76 7.62
N GLY A 83 5.51 -11.82 8.13
CA GLY A 83 5.11 -11.96 9.54
C GLY A 83 3.66 -11.56 9.84
N TYR A 84 2.93 -11.05 8.84
CA TYR A 84 1.49 -10.83 8.92
C TYR A 84 0.74 -12.07 8.39
N ASP A 85 -0.39 -12.41 9.01
CA ASP A 85 -1.24 -13.51 8.54
C ASP A 85 -2.74 -13.25 8.77
N TRP A 86 -3.55 -14.10 8.14
CA TRP A 86 -4.99 -14.21 8.38
C TRP A 86 -5.29 -15.08 9.62
N GLY A 87 -5.13 -14.54 10.83
CA GLY A 87 -5.52 -15.23 12.07
C GLY A 87 -4.90 -14.70 13.36
N SER A 88 -3.78 -13.98 13.25
CA SER A 88 -3.04 -13.33 14.36
C SER A 88 -3.69 -12.07 14.94
N GLY A 89 -4.84 -11.62 14.40
CA GLY A 89 -5.47 -10.35 14.76
C GLY A 89 -4.86 -9.13 14.07
N HIS A 90 -3.93 -9.32 13.12
CA HIS A 90 -3.39 -8.23 12.30
C HIS A 90 -4.30 -7.83 11.13
N PHE A 91 -5.11 -8.77 10.63
CA PHE A 91 -6.19 -8.52 9.69
C PHE A 91 -7.49 -9.06 10.30
N GLU A 92 -8.28 -8.16 10.91
CA GLU A 92 -9.64 -8.49 11.34
C GLU A 92 -10.51 -8.67 10.08
N PRO A 93 -11.03 -9.88 9.79
CA PRO A 93 -11.70 -10.11 8.51
C PRO A 93 -13.00 -9.31 8.36
N SER A 94 -13.60 -8.88 9.48
CA SER A 94 -14.87 -8.15 9.54
C SER A 94 -14.81 -6.68 9.15
N ASP A 95 -13.62 -6.08 9.06
CA ASP A 95 -13.50 -4.70 8.62
C ASP A 95 -13.76 -4.65 7.10
N GLY A 96 -14.51 -3.64 6.64
CA GLY A 96 -14.73 -3.41 5.21
C GLY A 96 -13.54 -2.75 4.52
N ASN A 97 -12.64 -2.13 5.29
CA ASN A 97 -11.56 -1.27 4.82
C ASN A 97 -10.19 -1.98 4.92
N ALA A 98 -9.24 -1.54 4.09
CA ALA A 98 -7.86 -1.99 4.17
C ALA A 98 -7.16 -1.33 5.36
N PRO A 99 -6.35 -2.05 6.17
CA PRO A 99 -5.58 -1.45 7.25
C PRO A 99 -4.58 -0.39 6.78
N GLU A 100 -4.25 0.56 7.67
CA GLU A 100 -3.34 1.70 7.40
C GLU A 100 -2.01 1.25 6.76
N MET A 101 -1.41 0.16 7.24
CA MET A 101 -0.17 -0.40 6.69
C MET A 101 -0.27 -0.85 5.22
N VAL A 102 -1.43 -1.35 4.79
CA VAL A 102 -1.69 -1.74 3.39
C VAL A 102 -1.92 -0.50 2.54
N CYS A 103 -2.56 0.53 3.10
CA CYS A 103 -2.76 1.82 2.46
C CYS A 103 -1.42 2.56 2.24
N ASP A 104 -0.55 2.62 3.24
CA ASP A 104 0.81 3.16 3.13
C ASP A 104 1.68 2.36 2.15
N TRP A 105 1.55 1.03 2.15
CA TRP A 105 2.28 0.13 1.25
C TRP A 105 1.94 0.33 -0.23
N SER A 106 0.64 0.51 -0.51
CA SER A 106 0.07 0.62 -1.85
C SER A 106 -0.07 2.06 -2.36
N GLY A 107 -0.10 3.04 -1.45
CA GLY A 107 -0.50 4.41 -1.77
C GLY A 107 -2.02 4.61 -1.91
N LEU A 108 -2.86 3.65 -1.50
CA LEU A 108 -4.32 3.80 -1.51
C LEU A 108 -4.76 4.84 -0.47
N GLU A 109 -5.50 5.87 -0.88
CA GLU A 109 -5.88 6.96 0.03
C GLU A 109 -6.90 6.52 1.10
N ILE A 110 -6.61 6.87 2.35
CA ILE A 110 -7.47 6.72 3.52
C ILE A 110 -8.25 8.02 3.78
N TRP A 111 -9.29 8.26 2.99
CA TRP A 111 -10.26 9.34 3.24
C TRP A 111 -11.58 8.74 3.73
N SER A 112 -12.08 9.22 4.87
CA SER A 112 -13.40 8.85 5.37
C SER A 112 -14.48 9.70 4.72
N GLY A 113 -15.42 9.05 4.02
CA GLY A 113 -16.58 9.69 3.41
C GLY A 113 -16.42 9.95 1.91
N ASN A 114 -16.67 8.91 1.13
CA ASN A 114 -16.51 8.83 -0.34
C ASN A 114 -15.04 8.78 -0.78
N GLY A 115 -14.15 8.22 0.04
CA GLY A 115 -12.78 7.91 -0.38
C GLY A 115 -12.73 6.74 -1.38
N PRO A 116 -11.57 6.46 -2.01
CA PRO A 116 -11.42 5.32 -2.90
C PRO A 116 -11.84 3.98 -2.29
N GLN A 117 -11.57 3.77 -1.00
CA GLN A 117 -11.99 2.56 -0.28
C GLN A 117 -13.52 2.44 -0.16
N ASP A 118 -14.21 3.52 0.24
CA ASP A 118 -15.68 3.55 0.30
C ASP A 118 -16.28 3.20 -1.08
N MET A 119 -15.75 3.79 -2.15
CA MET A 119 -16.20 3.51 -3.53
C MET A 119 -15.97 2.05 -3.95
N LEU A 120 -14.84 1.45 -3.58
CA LEU A 120 -14.50 0.07 -3.92
C LEU A 120 -15.33 -0.94 -3.11
N VAL A 121 -15.63 -0.64 -1.85
CA VAL A 121 -16.59 -1.39 -1.03
C VAL A 121 -17.99 -1.31 -1.64
N ASP A 122 -18.46 -0.12 -2.01
CA ASP A 122 -19.76 0.08 -2.67
C ASP A 122 -19.86 -0.66 -4.01
N MET A 123 -18.77 -0.73 -4.80
CA MET A 123 -18.74 -1.53 -6.04
C MET A 123 -18.79 -3.03 -5.78
N ASN A 124 -18.15 -3.51 -4.70
CA ASN A 124 -18.09 -4.92 -4.35
C ASN A 124 -19.37 -5.43 -3.66
N ASP A 125 -20.00 -4.60 -2.84
CA ASP A 125 -21.10 -5.00 -1.94
C ASP A 125 -22.46 -4.37 -2.30
N GLY A 126 -22.48 -3.38 -3.20
CA GLY A 126 -23.66 -2.58 -3.55
C GLY A 126 -24.64 -3.23 -4.54
N ARG A 127 -25.42 -2.40 -5.24
CA ARG A 127 -26.39 -2.85 -6.27
C ARG A 127 -26.36 -1.92 -7.50
N PRO A 128 -25.95 -2.40 -8.69
CA PRO A 128 -25.43 -3.75 -8.96
C PRO A 128 -24.11 -4.04 -8.23
N ILE A 129 -23.86 -5.32 -7.92
CA ILE A 129 -22.53 -5.80 -7.54
C ILE A 129 -21.68 -5.83 -8.81
N LEU A 130 -20.55 -5.13 -8.83
CA LEU A 130 -19.58 -5.23 -9.91
C LEU A 130 -18.72 -6.48 -9.74
N GLN A 131 -18.34 -7.11 -10.85
CA GLN A 131 -17.44 -8.26 -10.82
C GLN A 131 -16.00 -7.77 -10.69
N PHE A 132 -15.09 -8.62 -10.20
CA PHE A 132 -13.66 -8.31 -10.09
C PHE A 132 -13.04 -7.73 -11.38
N ALA A 133 -13.44 -8.19 -12.57
CA ALA A 133 -12.98 -7.60 -13.84
C ALA A 133 -13.42 -6.14 -14.04
N ASP A 134 -14.66 -5.79 -13.67
CA ASP A 134 -15.17 -4.41 -13.75
C ASP A 134 -14.47 -3.51 -12.70
N ILE A 135 -14.23 -4.06 -11.50
CA ILE A 135 -13.51 -3.38 -10.42
C ILE A 135 -12.04 -3.15 -10.80
N ALA A 136 -11.37 -4.14 -11.40
CA ALA A 136 -10.00 -4.02 -11.92
C ALA A 136 -9.89 -2.95 -13.02
N ALA A 137 -10.84 -2.94 -13.96
CA ALA A 137 -10.92 -1.89 -14.98
C ALA A 137 -11.11 -0.49 -14.36
N TRP A 138 -11.94 -0.36 -13.32
CA TRP A 138 -12.10 0.89 -12.58
C TRP A 138 -10.82 1.31 -11.85
N ILE A 139 -10.15 0.39 -11.14
CA ILE A 139 -8.88 0.62 -10.44
C ILE A 139 -7.84 1.19 -11.39
N ARG A 140 -7.58 0.52 -12.53
CA ARG A 140 -6.57 0.98 -13.51
C ARG A 140 -6.87 2.39 -14.03
N ALA A 141 -8.14 2.72 -14.24
CA ALA A 141 -8.58 4.00 -14.79
C ALA A 141 -8.60 5.17 -13.78
N ASN A 142 -8.76 4.91 -12.48
CA ASN A 142 -9.05 5.96 -11.49
C ASN A 142 -8.00 6.16 -10.39
N LEU A 143 -7.12 5.17 -10.14
CA LEU A 143 -6.10 5.22 -9.07
C LEU A 143 -4.67 5.50 -9.57
#